data_AF-A0A1B2LZ04-F1
#
_entry.id   AF-A0A1B2LZ04-F1
#
_cell.length_a   1.000
_cell.length_b   1.000
_cell.length_c   1.000
_cell.angle_alpha   90.00
_cell.angle_beta   90.00
_cell.angle_gamma   90.00
#
_symmetry.space_group_name_H-M   'P 1'
#
loop_
_entity.id
_entity.type
_entity.pdbx_description
1 polymer ?
#
loop_
_entity_poly.entity_id
_entity_poly.type
_entity_poly.pdbx_seq_one_letter_code
_entity_poly.pdbx_strand_id
1 'polypeptide(L)'
;MIATLNKSKTALTINRQEFKMALAKMGDGIDKQIAALKRAKQSYDAAEMANEVIAEANIFEAIIEGFNEAEGTSLKLADITNREAVQGWIDEFLEKYAER
;
A
#
# COMPACT_ATOMS: atom_id res chain seq x y z
N MET A 1 55.00 17.31 24.33
CA MET A 1 54.10 18.47 24.31
C MET A 1 52.67 17.97 24.46
N ILE A 2 52.00 18.35 25.53
CA ILE A 2 50.58 18.04 25.77
C ILE A 2 49.79 19.24 25.20
N ALA A 3 48.93 19.00 24.23
CA ALA A 3 48.11 20.05 23.65
C ALA A 3 47.01 20.45 24.64
N THR A 4 47.14 21.63 25.25
CA THR A 4 46.15 22.19 26.17
C THR A 4 44.93 22.67 25.38
N LEU A 5 43.78 22.02 25.56
CA LEU A 5 42.49 22.45 25.01
C LEU A 5 41.99 23.70 25.75
N ASN A 6 42.00 24.84 25.06
CA ASN A 6 41.51 26.11 25.58
C ASN A 6 39.97 26.17 25.49
N LYS A 7 39.27 25.94 26.59
CA LYS A 7 37.80 25.78 26.67
C LYS A 7 36.97 27.08 26.51
N SER A 8 37.54 28.22 26.11
CA SER A 8 36.86 29.53 26.28
C SER A 8 36.35 30.24 25.02
N LYS A 9 36.40 29.65 23.81
CA LYS A 9 35.84 30.29 22.60
C LYS A 9 35.14 29.32 21.65
N THR A 10 34.05 28.73 22.10
CA THR A 10 33.05 28.12 21.21
C THR A 10 31.78 28.97 21.21
N ALA A 11 31.91 30.26 20.92
CA ALA A 11 30.74 31.08 20.63
C ALA A 11 30.33 30.80 19.18
N LEU A 12 29.32 29.96 18.98
CA LEU A 12 28.60 29.83 17.71
C LEU A 12 27.87 31.16 17.44
N THR A 13 28.55 32.14 16.85
CA THR A 13 27.89 33.31 16.28
C THR A 13 27.27 32.92 14.95
N ILE A 14 26.06 32.35 15.00
CA ILE A 14 25.25 32.18 13.79
C ILE A 14 24.77 33.56 13.36
N ASN A 15 25.05 33.93 12.11
CA ASN A 15 24.50 35.16 11.54
C ASN A 15 22.97 35.03 11.48
N ARG A 16 22.23 35.99 12.05
CA ARG A 16 20.76 36.00 12.07
C ARG A 16 20.17 35.82 10.66
N GLN A 17 20.85 36.29 9.62
CA GLN A 17 20.46 36.13 8.23
C GLN A 17 20.62 34.69 7.74
N GLU A 18 21.73 34.03 8.06
CA GLU A 18 21.96 32.62 7.73
C GLU A 18 20.95 31.71 8.43
N PHE A 19 20.60 32.01 9.69
CA PHE A 19 19.56 31.29 10.42
C PHE A 19 18.19 31.44 9.75
N LYS A 20 17.82 32.66 9.35
CA LYS A 20 16.57 32.91 8.61
C LYS A 20 16.53 32.16 7.27
N MET A 21 17.64 32.14 6.55
CA MET A 21 17.75 31.40 5.28
C MET A 21 17.61 29.89 5.47
N ALA A 22 18.22 29.34 6.53
CA ALA A 22 18.08 27.93 6.87
C ALA A 22 16.63 27.56 7.20
N LEU A 23 15.93 28.40 7.98
CA LEU A 23 14.52 28.21 8.28
C LEU A 23 13.63 28.29 7.02
N ALA A 24 13.90 29.23 6.12
CA ALA A 24 13.18 29.33 4.85
C ALA A 24 13.35 28.06 4.02
N LYS A 25 14.59 27.57 3.89
CA LYS A 25 14.89 26.32 3.17
C LYS A 25 14.21 25.09 3.80
N MET A 26 14.09 25.06 5.13
CA MET A 26 13.34 24.01 5.83
C MET A 26 11.83 24.10 5.51
N GLY A 27 11.25 25.31 5.50
CA GLY A 27 9.87 25.55 5.09
C GLY A 27 9.59 25.05 3.67
N ASP A 28 10.43 25.43 2.70
CA ASP A 28 10.32 24.96 1.31
C ASP A 28 10.43 23.43 1.20
N GLY A 29 11.26 22.81 2.04
CA GLY A 29 11.41 21.37 2.12
C GLY A 29 10.15 20.68 2.65
N ILE A 30 9.52 21.25 3.68
CA ILE A 30 8.27 20.77 4.27
C ILE A 30 7.12 20.87 3.26
N ASP A 31 7.02 22.00 2.55
CA ASP A 31 5.96 22.20 1.55
C ASP A 31 6.05 21.19 0.39
N LYS A 32 7.27 20.88 -0.05
CA LYS A 32 7.51 19.82 -1.05
C LYS A 32 7.08 18.44 -0.55
N GLN A 33 7.39 18.11 0.71
CA GLN A 33 6.97 16.85 1.32
C GLN A 33 5.44 16.76 1.43
N ILE A 34 4.77 17.83 1.86
CA ILE A 34 3.30 17.90 1.94
C ILE A 34 2.67 17.69 0.55
N ALA A 35 3.21 18.32 -0.49
CA ALA A 35 2.70 18.15 -1.86
C ALA A 35 2.88 16.70 -2.37
N ALA A 36 4.02 16.07 -2.08
CA ALA A 36 4.25 14.67 -2.43
C ALA A 36 3.27 13.73 -1.72
N LEU A 37 3.04 13.92 -0.42
CA LEU A 37 2.08 13.13 0.36
C LEU A 37 0.64 13.28 -0.15
N LYS A 38 0.23 14.50 -0.51
CA LYS A 38 -1.10 14.76 -1.11
C LYS A 38 -1.27 14.06 -2.45
N ARG A 39 -0.24 14.06 -3.31
CA ARG A 39 -0.27 13.33 -4.58
C ARG A 39 -0.31 11.82 -4.39
N ALA A 40 0.47 11.29 -3.46
CA ALA A 40 0.43 9.87 -3.11
C ALA A 40 -0.94 9.45 -2.56
N LYS A 41 -1.61 10.32 -1.78
CA LYS A 41 -2.99 10.09 -1.34
C LYS A 41 -4.00 10.14 -2.50
N GLN A 42 -3.78 10.97 -3.51
CA GLN A 42 -4.63 11.06 -4.69
C GLN A 42 -4.43 9.93 -5.70
N SER A 43 -3.35 9.14 -5.61
CA SER A 43 -3.14 8.00 -6.52
C SER A 43 -3.97 6.75 -6.14
N TYR A 44 -4.98 6.91 -5.29
CA TYR A 44 -5.93 5.87 -4.88
C TYR A 44 -7.33 6.40 -5.21
N ASP A 45 -7.75 6.25 -6.47
CA ASP A 45 -9.11 6.61 -6.87
C ASP A 45 -10.08 5.56 -6.29
N ALA A 46 -10.98 6.01 -5.43
CA ALA A 46 -11.98 5.13 -4.82
C ALA A 46 -12.87 4.47 -5.86
N ALA A 47 -13.09 5.11 -7.02
CA ALA A 47 -13.84 4.52 -8.12
C ALA A 47 -13.07 3.38 -8.80
N GLU A 48 -11.75 3.53 -8.97
CA GLU A 48 -10.88 2.51 -9.54
C GLU A 48 -10.83 1.28 -8.62
N MET A 49 -10.63 1.48 -7.32
CA MET A 49 -10.73 0.38 -6.34
C MET A 49 -12.09 -0.31 -6.34
N ALA A 50 -13.19 0.46 -6.39
CA ALA A 50 -14.52 -0.12 -6.43
C ALA A 50 -14.72 -0.98 -7.68
N ASN A 51 -14.21 -0.53 -8.82
CA ASN A 51 -14.26 -1.30 -10.07
C ASN A 51 -13.43 -2.59 -10.00
N GLU A 52 -12.24 -2.54 -9.40
CA GLU A 52 -11.40 -3.73 -9.17
C GLU A 52 -12.09 -4.74 -8.26
N VAL A 53 -12.63 -4.29 -7.12
CA VAL A 53 -13.36 -5.15 -6.17
C VAL A 53 -14.61 -5.77 -6.80
N ILE A 54 -15.35 -5.00 -7.62
CA ILE A 54 -16.50 -5.53 -8.37
C ILE A 54 -16.05 -6.56 -9.40
N ALA A 55 -14.96 -6.30 -10.13
CA ALA A 55 -14.43 -7.23 -11.12
C ALA A 55 -14.00 -8.56 -10.47
N GLU A 56 -13.33 -8.51 -9.34
CA GLU A 56 -12.96 -9.70 -8.55
C GLU A 56 -14.21 -10.47 -8.08
N ALA A 57 -15.21 -9.78 -7.53
CA ALA A 57 -16.45 -10.41 -7.07
C ALA A 57 -17.18 -11.14 -8.22
N ASN A 58 -17.24 -10.54 -9.41
CA ASN A 58 -17.86 -11.15 -10.59
C ASN A 58 -17.15 -12.43 -11.05
N ILE A 59 -15.80 -12.46 -10.96
CA ILE A 59 -15.02 -13.66 -11.29
C ILE A 59 -15.37 -14.79 -10.31
N PHE A 60 -15.45 -14.48 -9.02
CA PHE A 60 -15.84 -15.48 -8.02
C PHE A 60 -17.26 -16.00 -8.25
N GLU A 61 -18.23 -15.14 -8.59
CA GLU A 61 -19.58 -15.58 -8.92
C GLU A 61 -19.60 -16.57 -10.10
N ALA A 62 -18.85 -16.30 -11.17
CA ALA A 62 -18.78 -17.21 -12.32
C ALA A 62 -18.17 -18.58 -11.97
N ILE A 63 -17.18 -18.62 -11.06
CA ILE A 63 -16.59 -19.87 -10.57
C ILE A 63 -17.61 -20.67 -9.76
N ILE A 64 -18.35 -19.99 -8.86
CA ILE A 64 -19.38 -20.61 -8.02
C ILE A 64 -20.51 -21.18 -8.86
N GLU A 65 -20.93 -20.45 -9.89
CA GLU A 65 -21.95 -20.90 -10.83
C GLU A 65 -21.51 -22.19 -11.52
N GLY A 66 -20.31 -22.21 -12.11
CA GLY A 66 -19.78 -23.41 -12.75
C GLY A 66 -19.61 -24.60 -11.80
N PHE A 67 -19.24 -24.36 -10.55
CA PHE A 67 -19.14 -25.41 -9.54
C PHE A 67 -20.52 -25.94 -9.10
N ASN A 68 -21.46 -25.03 -8.84
CA ASN A 68 -22.84 -25.39 -8.49
C ASN A 68 -23.49 -26.23 -9.60
N GLU A 69 -23.24 -25.90 -10.86
CA GLU A 69 -23.71 -26.67 -12.02
C GLU A 69 -23.06 -28.05 -12.10
N ALA A 70 -21.75 -28.16 -11.88
CA ALA A 70 -21.03 -29.43 -11.97
C ALA A 70 -21.37 -30.40 -10.84
N GLU A 71 -21.50 -29.90 -9.60
CA GLU A 71 -21.65 -30.72 -8.40
C GLU A 71 -23.11 -30.76 -7.89
N GLY A 72 -24.05 -30.06 -8.55
CA GLY A 72 -25.44 -29.98 -8.13
C GLY A 72 -25.61 -29.30 -6.77
N THR A 73 -24.73 -28.34 -6.45
CA THR A 73 -24.71 -27.63 -5.17
C THR A 73 -25.37 -26.24 -5.29
N SER A 74 -25.48 -25.51 -4.17
CA SER A 74 -26.10 -24.17 -4.12
C SER A 74 -25.30 -23.23 -3.20
N LEU A 75 -23.99 -23.17 -3.43
CA LEU A 75 -23.07 -22.28 -2.73
C LEU A 75 -23.33 -20.82 -3.13
N LYS A 76 -23.21 -19.90 -2.16
CA LYS A 76 -23.26 -18.45 -2.39
C LYS A 76 -21.94 -17.81 -1.96
N LEU A 77 -21.61 -16.64 -2.52
CA LEU A 77 -20.38 -15.89 -2.18
C LEU A 77 -20.24 -15.63 -0.68
N ALA A 78 -21.34 -15.40 0.05
CA ALA A 78 -21.34 -15.21 1.50
C ALA A 78 -20.89 -16.47 2.29
N ASP A 79 -21.10 -17.66 1.73
CA ASP A 79 -20.74 -18.95 2.34
C ASP A 79 -19.24 -19.27 2.16
N ILE A 80 -18.55 -18.49 1.33
CA ILE A 80 -17.17 -18.71 0.87
C ILE A 80 -16.16 -17.85 1.65
N THR A 81 -16.64 -17.18 2.70
CA THR A 81 -15.82 -16.36 3.62
C THR A 81 -14.64 -17.09 4.26
N ASN A 82 -14.50 -18.42 4.11
CA ASN A 82 -13.26 -19.14 4.43
C ASN A 82 -12.34 -19.27 3.20
N ARG A 83 -11.30 -18.43 3.15
CA ARG A 83 -10.20 -18.45 2.16
C ARG A 83 -9.58 -19.84 1.98
N GLU A 84 -9.53 -20.67 3.02
CA GLU A 84 -8.99 -22.04 2.92
C GLU A 84 -9.86 -22.94 2.05
N ALA A 85 -11.20 -22.80 2.11
CA ALA A 85 -12.12 -23.56 1.26
C ALA A 85 -11.99 -23.15 -0.21
N VAL A 86 -11.87 -21.84 -0.47
CA VAL A 86 -11.64 -21.30 -1.83
C VAL A 86 -10.34 -21.83 -2.41
N GLN A 87 -9.25 -21.77 -1.63
CA GLN A 87 -7.95 -22.23 -2.09
C GLN A 87 -7.97 -23.72 -2.39
N GLY A 88 -8.60 -24.54 -1.52
CA GLY A 88 -8.75 -25.98 -1.75
C GLY A 88 -9.49 -26.31 -3.05
N TRP A 89 -10.58 -25.61 -3.37
CA TRP A 89 -11.30 -25.82 -4.62
C TRP A 89 -10.52 -25.37 -5.86
N ILE A 90 -9.78 -24.26 -5.78
CA ILE A 90 -8.93 -23.79 -6.87
C ILE A 90 -7.81 -24.81 -7.13
N ASP A 91 -7.18 -25.33 -6.07
CA ASP A 91 -6.11 -26.31 -6.17
C ASP A 91 -6.63 -27.62 -6.81
N GLU A 92 -7.77 -28.14 -6.34
CA GLU A 92 -8.43 -29.33 -6.93
C GLU A 92 -8.86 -29.11 -8.39
N PHE A 93 -9.37 -27.92 -8.73
CA PHE A 93 -9.74 -27.59 -10.10
C PHE A 93 -8.51 -27.55 -11.01
N LEU A 94 -7.44 -26.86 -10.60
CA LEU A 94 -6.20 -26.75 -11.38
C LEU A 94 -5.51 -28.11 -11.56
N GLU A 95 -5.60 -29.01 -10.57
CA GLU A 95 -5.06 -30.36 -10.65
C GLU A 95 -5.69 -31.18 -11.79
N LYS A 96 -6.99 -30.99 -12.08
CA LYS A 96 -7.68 -31.62 -13.23
C LYS A 96 -7.14 -31.18 -14.59
N TYR A 97 -6.48 -30.03 -14.65
CA TYR A 97 -5.87 -29.49 -15.88
C TYR A 97 -4.33 -29.61 -15.89
N ALA A 98 -3.73 -30.08 -14.79
CA ALA A 98 -2.29 -30.26 -14.67
C ALA A 98 -1.77 -31.50 -15.41
N GLU A 99 -2.65 -32.45 -15.77
CA GLU A 99 -2.30 -33.55 -16.67
C GLU A 99 -2.47 -33.14 -18.16
N ARG A 100 -1.44 -32.46 -18.69
CA ARG A 100 -1.13 -32.40 -20.13
C ARG A 100 0.37 -32.44 -20.37
#